data_AF-A0A8J3G2D0-F1
#
_entry.id   AF-A0A8J3G2D0-F1
#
_cell.length_a   1.000
_cell.length_b   1.000
_cell.length_c   1.000
_cell.angle_alpha   90.00
_cell.angle_beta   90.00
_cell.angle_gamma   90.00
#
_symmetry.space_group_name_H-M   'P 1'
#
loop_
_entity.id
_entity.type
_entity.pdbx_description
1 polymer ?
#
loop_
_entity_poly.entity_id
_entity_poly.type
_entity_poly.pdbx_seq_one_letter_code
_entity_poly.pdbx_strand_id
1 'polypeptide(L)' 'MAVLRQLAVIFLFPGTTVLSSLNIAVDSDGGIFRSMINMIFWGIIAMFCTLPFVIR' A
#
# COMPACT_ATOMS: atom_id res chain seq x y z
N MET A 1 -5.50 -20.36 3.62
CA MET A 1 -6.03 -19.19 2.88
C MET A 1 -6.25 -17.95 3.74
N ALA A 2 -6.59 -18.06 5.03
CA ALA A 2 -6.83 -16.90 5.90
C ALA A 2 -5.62 -15.96 6.09
N VAL A 3 -4.42 -16.54 6.24
CA VAL A 3 -3.16 -15.78 6.44
C VAL A 3 -2.81 -14.91 5.22
N LEU A 4 -2.82 -15.50 4.02
CA LEU A 4 -2.62 -14.77 2.76
C LEU A 4 -3.64 -13.65 2.57
N ARG A 5 -4.91 -13.88 2.94
CA ARG A 5 -5.95 -12.86 2.90
C ARG A 5 -5.66 -11.71 3.86
N GLN A 6 -5.21 -11.99 5.08
CA GLN A 6 -4.87 -10.96 6.05
C GLN A 6 -3.64 -10.15 5.61
N LEU A 7 -2.61 -10.82 5.10
CA LEU A 7 -1.44 -10.15 4.51
C LEU A 7 -1.86 -9.24 3.35
N ALA A 8 -2.66 -9.73 2.42
CA ALA A 8 -3.15 -8.93 1.31
C ALA A 8 -3.95 -7.70 1.78
N VAL A 9 -4.79 -7.85 2.81
CA VAL A 9 -5.50 -6.71 3.40
C VAL A 9 -4.52 -5.68 3.94
N ILE A 10 -3.52 -6.07 4.73
CA ILE A 10 -2.53 -5.16 5.30
C ILE A 10 -1.77 -4.44 4.18
N PHE A 11 -1.28 -5.18 3.18
CA PHE A 11 -0.51 -4.62 2.08
C PHE A 11 -1.32 -3.67 1.20
N LEU A 12 -2.62 -3.93 1.03
CA LEU A 12 -3.50 -3.10 0.18
C LEU A 12 -4.20 -1.98 0.95
N PHE A 13 -4.20 -2.03 2.28
CA PHE A 13 -4.90 -1.13 3.17
C PHE A 13 -4.63 0.36 2.90
N PRO A 14 -3.38 0.83 2.81
CA PRO A 14 -3.13 2.26 2.62
C PRO A 14 -3.74 2.79 1.32
N GLY A 15 -3.61 2.05 0.22
CA GLY A 15 -4.22 2.39 -1.07
C GLY A 15 -5.74 2.39 -1.02
N THR A 16 -6.36 1.42 -0.33
CA THR A 16 -7.83 1.40 -0.18
C THR A 16 -8.35 2.56 0.66
N THR A 17 -7.62 2.95 1.71
CA THR A 17 -8.02 4.06 2.59
C THR A 17 -7.98 5.39 1.85
N VAL A 18 -6.93 5.62 1.06
CA VAL A 18 -6.81 6.85 0.26
C VAL A 18 -7.87 6.91 -0.85
N LEU A 19 -8.13 5.81 -1.56
CA LEU A 19 -9.22 5.77 -2.55
C LEU A 19 -10.59 6.04 -1.92
N SER A 20 -10.85 5.45 -0.75
CA SER A 20 -12.07 5.69 0.00
C SER A 20 -12.21 7.16 0.42
N SER A 21 -11.10 7.82 0.77
CA SER A 21 -11.11 9.25 1.10
C SER A 21 -11.41 10.16 -0.10
N LEU A 22 -11.06 9.69 -1.30
CA LEU A 22 -11.32 10.41 -2.56
C LEU A 22 -12.70 10.09 -3.16
N ASN A 23 -13.54 9.29 -2.48
CA ASN A 23 -14.82 8.79 -3.01
C ASN A 23 -14.69 8.04 -4.35
N ILE A 24 -13.51 7.45 -4.62
CA ILE A 24 -13.27 6.67 -5.83
C ILE A 24 -13.61 5.20 -5.53
N ALA A 25 -14.58 4.66 -6.25
CA ALA A 25 -14.90 3.24 -6.17
C ALA A 25 -13.73 2.40 -6.72
N VAL A 26 -13.46 1.26 -6.06
CA VAL A 26 -12.35 0.37 -6.43
C VAL A 26 -12.50 -0.15 -7.87
N ASP A 27 -13.74 -0.37 -8.32
CA ASP A 27 -14.06 -0.82 -9.68
C ASP A 27 -13.78 0.28 -10.73
N SER A 28 -13.93 1.56 -10.35
CA SER A 28 -13.68 2.71 -11.22
C SER A 28 -12.19 2.99 -11.40
N ASP A 29 -11.36 2.63 -10.43
CA ASP A 29 -9.90 2.81 -10.47
C ASP A 29 -9.18 1.73 -11.32
N GLY A 30 -9.80 0.57 -11.52
CA GLY A 30 -9.13 -0.59 -12.15
C GLY A 30 -7.91 -1.09 -11.36
N GLY A 31 -7.70 -0.58 -10.13
CA GLY A 31 -6.59 -0.93 -9.24
C GLY A 31 -5.29 -0.16 -9.48
N ILE A 32 -5.26 0.82 -10.39
CA ILE A 32 -4.02 1.55 -10.74
C ILE A 32 -3.63 2.51 -9.62
N PHE A 33 -4.52 3.41 -9.19
CA PHE A 33 -4.21 4.33 -8.09
C PHE A 33 -3.98 3.56 -6.80
N ARG A 34 -4.76 2.50 -6.55
CA ARG A 34 -4.54 1.63 -5.38
C ARG A 34 -3.12 1.08 -5.35
N SER A 35 -2.67 0.53 -6.47
CA SER A 35 -1.33 -0.03 -6.64
C SER A 35 -0.26 1.03 -6.42
N MET A 36 -0.40 2.19 -7.07
CA MET A 36 0.55 3.30 -6.95
C MET A 36 0.71 3.75 -5.50
N ILE A 37 -0.39 3.98 -4.79
CA ILE A 37 -0.37 4.43 -3.39
C ILE A 37 0.31 3.37 -2.50
N ASN A 38 -0.01 2.09 -2.70
CA ASN A 38 0.62 1.02 -1.95
C ASN A 38 2.14 0.93 -2.22
N MET A 39 2.57 1.03 -3.47
CA MET A 39 3.99 1.01 -3.83
C MET A 39 4.75 2.17 -3.19
N ILE A 40 4.18 3.39 -3.21
CA ILE A 40 4.80 4.57 -2.60
C ILE A 40 4.88 4.40 -1.08
N PHE A 41 3.77 4.05 -0.43
CA PHE A 41 3.71 3.91 1.03
C PHE A 41 4.69 2.85 1.55
N TRP A 42 4.67 1.65 0.97
CA TRP A 42 5.56 0.57 1.37
C TRP A 42 7.01 0.82 0.94
N GLY A 43 7.23 1.50 -0.18
CA GLY A 43 8.56 1.93 -0.62
C GLY A 43 9.21 2.89 0.37
N ILE A 44 8.45 3.88 0.86
CA ILE A 44 8.91 4.83 1.88
C ILE A 44 9.23 4.09 3.19
N ILE A 45 8.34 3.21 3.66
CA ILE A 45 8.58 2.42 4.88
C ILE A 45 9.85 1.59 4.74
N ALA A 46 10.00 0.86 3.62
CA ALA A 46 11.17 0.04 3.37
C ALA A 46 12.45 0.88 3.32
N MET A 47 12.41 2.06 2.70
CA MET A 47 13.53 2.99 2.67
C MET A 47 13.91 3.43 4.09
N PHE A 48 12.97 3.91 4.90
CA PHE A 48 13.26 4.34 6.28
C PHE A 48 13.74 3.20 7.18
N CYS A 49 13.24 1.98 6.99
CA CYS A 49 13.72 0.81 7.73
C CYS A 49 15.14 0.41 7.32
N THR A 50 15.51 0.56 6.04
CA THR A 50 16.82 0.13 5.52
C THR A 50 17.90 1.21 5.62
N LEU A 51 17.53 2.49 5.57
CA LEU A 51 18.45 3.63 5.60
C LEU A 51 19.47 3.58 6.77
N PRO A 52 19.10 3.23 8.02
CA PRO A 52 20.05 3.16 9.13
C PRO A 52 21.09 2.03 9.00
N PHE A 53 20.81 1.02 8.18
CA PHE A 53 21.75 -0.07 7.90
C PHE A 53 22.71 0.27 6.76
N VAL A 54 22.32 1.19 5.86
CA VAL A 54 23.13 1.61 4.70
C VAL A 54 24.06 2.77 5.04
N ILE A 55 23.61 3.71 5.88
CA ILE A 55 24.38 4.91 6.27
C ILE A 55 25.37 4.62 7.41
N ARG A 56 25.40 3.39 7.93
CA ARG A 56 26.34 2.94 8.96
C ARG A 56 27.65 2.47 8.36
#